data_AF-A0AAV9WIV9-F1
#
_entry.id   AF-A0AAV9WIV9-F1
#
_cell.length_a   1.000
_cell.length_b   1.000
_cell.length_c   1.000
_cell.angle_alpha   90.00
_cell.angle_beta   90.00
_cell.angle_gamma   90.00
#
_symmetry.space_group_name_H-M   'P 1'
#
loop_
_entity.id
_entity.type
_entity.pdbx_description
1 polymer ?
#
loop_
_entity_poly.entity_id
_entity_poly.type
_entity_poly.pdbx_seq_one_letter_code
_entity_poly.pdbx_strand_id
1 'polypeptide(L)'
;MDSGSSEGGCTLRRAPNEIDQCLQNLTKQGKSFLQLCVEQLKKMERLNILNEDGERLLNTISTYPYENIEPDSKAIIAFVGETGEGKSTLLNALLGQGEIAPTSGSSACTCVATEFSSRTPGMQSRFYAVVEYISHRDFDEELHIIRQEIQDRGGTVDYDNVVDGDTTIDDSETRSEHASSRHSTSSYDTAMDKLKALFPGFQEYDLPGISERVEALYELKPLKDGRMVIESDNRDEFTDIVSEVVSTTSTSDGDGPQLWPLVKVVRIHLDAPVLRTGAILVDLPGIQDSNAARAAVMKRYLDKADEVIIVSRLARAQDREATTNLAKAEYLKNIELSGKTKLSIAYKPSDARKDFKTLPGFLERFTELSKKSEKLSKEDQQILSRGQIKLHKQGMEAAKKELQEYCRQTLNEEMPKRLSQNYRKLFGENIEVRSFLAAATNYEELDDTDSEDDEVDKTQIPKLREYCMRIPVERRACRASVFIEFDTSTLFGEVKLFLMNVETNLSPETLAAIRTQLHEAATKMKKVFSIILRIF
;
A
#
# COMPACT_ATOMS: atom_id res chain seq x y z
N MET A 1 43.06 31.76 -16.61
CA MET A 1 41.73 32.37 -16.45
C MET A 1 40.77 31.21 -16.34
N ASP A 2 40.62 30.70 -15.13
CA ASP A 2 39.74 29.58 -14.79
C ASP A 2 38.54 30.13 -14.03
N SER A 3 37.34 29.80 -14.52
CA SER A 3 36.09 29.98 -13.81
C SER A 3 35.15 28.88 -14.24
N GLY A 4 34.86 27.94 -13.33
CA GLY A 4 33.93 26.84 -13.52
C GLY A 4 33.59 26.24 -12.16
N SER A 5 32.64 26.88 -11.49
CA SER A 5 32.07 26.55 -10.19
C SER A 5 31.46 25.14 -10.14
N SER A 6 31.98 24.30 -9.24
CA SER A 6 31.37 23.04 -8.82
C SER A 6 30.49 23.25 -7.58
N GLU A 7 29.18 23.40 -7.78
CA GLU A 7 28.19 23.21 -6.70
C GLU A 7 27.78 21.73 -6.67
N GLY A 8 28.57 20.94 -5.93
CA GLY A 8 28.19 19.60 -5.50
C GLY A 8 27.41 19.67 -4.20
N GLY A 9 26.08 19.80 -4.29
CA GLY A 9 25.17 19.66 -3.14
C GLY A 9 25.08 18.20 -2.70
N CYS A 10 26.00 17.77 -1.84
CA CYS A 10 25.92 16.48 -1.14
C CYS A 10 24.89 16.60 0.00
N THR A 11 23.61 16.41 -0.31
CA THR A 11 22.63 16.05 0.71
C THR A 11 22.94 14.61 1.14
N LEU A 12 23.50 14.44 2.34
CA LEU A 12 23.57 13.14 3.02
C LEU A 12 22.14 12.59 3.13
N ARG A 13 21.71 11.76 2.17
CA ARG A 13 20.45 11.00 2.24
C ARG A 13 20.57 10.03 3.40
N ARG A 14 20.09 10.42 4.58
CA ARG A 14 19.97 9.53 5.75
C ARG A 14 18.98 8.41 5.44
N ALA A 15 19.23 7.22 5.96
CA ALA A 15 18.32 6.09 5.78
C ALA A 15 16.96 6.40 6.45
N PRO A 16 15.83 5.89 5.93
CA PRO A 16 14.50 6.17 6.49
C PRO A 16 14.38 5.87 8.00
N ASN A 17 15.03 4.81 8.47
CA ASN A 17 15.06 4.44 9.90
C ASN A 17 15.79 5.48 10.77
N GLU A 18 16.88 6.07 10.28
CA GLU A 18 17.63 7.09 11.01
C GLU A 18 16.83 8.39 11.10
N ILE A 19 16.16 8.76 10.00
CA ILE A 19 15.26 9.91 9.98
C ILE A 19 14.11 9.66 10.96
N ASP A 20 13.53 8.47 10.95
CA ASP A 20 12.45 8.10 11.85
C ASP A 20 12.84 8.20 13.33
N GLN A 21 13.96 7.58 13.69
CA GLN A 21 14.48 7.63 15.06
C GLN A 21 14.79 9.07 15.48
N CYS A 22 15.28 9.90 14.56
CA CYS A 22 15.47 11.32 14.81
C CYS A 22 14.14 12.01 15.12
N LEU A 23 13.12 11.84 14.28
CA LEU A 23 11.78 12.42 14.48
C LEU A 23 11.15 11.99 15.80
N GLN A 24 11.23 10.70 16.17
CA GLN A 24 10.73 10.20 17.44
C GLN A 24 11.42 10.87 18.64
N ASN A 25 12.74 11.02 18.58
CA ASN A 25 13.51 11.71 19.62
C ASN A 25 13.13 13.20 19.72
N LEU A 26 12.90 13.86 18.58
CA LEU A 26 12.52 15.28 18.52
C LEU A 26 11.12 15.48 19.14
N THR A 27 10.15 14.66 18.74
CA THR A 27 8.80 14.64 19.33
C THR A 27 8.85 14.42 20.83
N LYS A 28 9.65 13.45 21.30
CA LYS A 28 9.83 13.17 22.74
C LYS A 28 10.38 14.38 23.50
N GLN A 29 11.33 15.11 22.91
CA GLN A 29 11.89 16.32 23.50
C GLN A 29 10.86 17.47 23.55
N GLY A 30 10.08 17.66 22.48
CA GLY A 30 8.97 18.63 22.47
C GLY A 30 7.92 18.34 23.54
N LYS A 31 7.52 17.06 23.68
CA LYS A 31 6.61 16.61 24.75
C LYS A 31 7.19 16.88 26.14
N SER A 32 8.46 16.55 26.35
CA SER A 32 9.15 16.78 27.65
C SER A 32 9.21 18.27 28.00
N PHE A 33 9.39 19.15 27.01
CA PHE A 33 9.37 20.59 27.21
C PHE A 33 8.00 21.10 27.62
N LEU A 34 6.94 20.70 26.92
CA LEU A 34 5.58 21.13 27.27
C LEU A 34 5.18 20.63 28.67
N GLN A 35 5.58 19.41 29.03
CA GLN A 35 5.40 18.89 30.40
C GLN A 35 6.12 19.75 31.44
N LEU A 36 7.37 20.18 31.17
CA LEU A 36 8.10 21.08 32.06
C LEU A 36 7.37 22.43 32.21
N CYS A 37 6.82 22.98 31.13
CA CYS A 37 5.99 24.21 31.20
C CYS A 37 4.78 24.02 32.10
N VAL A 38 4.06 22.89 31.98
CA VAL A 38 2.92 22.55 32.85
C VAL A 38 3.35 22.46 34.31
N GLU A 39 4.48 21.81 34.60
CA GLU A 39 5.01 21.72 35.97
C GLU A 39 5.30 23.10 36.57
N GLN A 40 5.90 24.01 35.81
CA GLN A 40 6.18 25.37 36.28
C GLN A 40 4.90 26.18 36.48
N LEU A 41 3.94 26.10 35.55
CA LEU A 41 2.66 26.80 35.66
C LEU A 41 1.84 26.28 36.86
N LYS A 42 1.79 24.96 37.10
CA LYS A 42 1.17 24.38 38.31
C LYS A 42 1.88 24.80 39.59
N LYS A 43 3.21 24.98 39.57
CA LYS A 43 3.94 25.53 40.72
C LYS A 43 3.51 26.97 41.00
N MET A 44 3.31 27.79 39.97
CA MET A 44 2.81 29.16 40.11
C MET A 44 1.35 29.20 40.58
N GLU A 45 0.50 28.27 40.11
CA GLU A 45 -0.87 28.07 40.58
C GLU A 45 -0.91 27.80 42.09
N ARG A 46 -0.12 26.84 42.58
CA ARG A 46 -0.02 26.52 44.03
C ARG A 46 0.45 27.68 44.89
N LEU A 47 1.18 28.62 44.31
CA LEU A 47 1.66 29.82 44.99
C LEU A 47 0.65 30.98 44.89
N ASN A 48 -0.51 30.78 44.24
CA ASN A 48 -1.52 31.80 43.93
C ASN A 48 -0.97 32.98 43.12
N ILE A 49 -0.09 32.68 42.16
CA ILE A 49 0.63 33.67 41.32
C ILE A 49 0.12 33.62 39.88
N LEU A 50 -0.62 32.57 39.53
CA LEU A 50 -1.16 32.38 38.20
C LEU A 50 -2.35 33.35 37.99
N ASN A 51 -2.25 34.24 37.02
CA ASN A 51 -3.35 35.10 36.58
C ASN A 51 -4.19 34.36 35.52
N GLU A 52 -5.27 34.99 35.04
CA GLU A 52 -6.17 34.41 34.03
C GLU A 52 -5.42 33.95 32.75
N ASP A 53 -4.39 34.69 32.33
CA ASP A 53 -3.55 34.31 31.18
C ASP A 53 -2.72 33.05 31.45
N GLY A 54 -2.17 32.93 32.66
CA GLY A 54 -1.42 31.76 33.10
C GLY A 54 -2.32 30.53 33.26
N GLU A 55 -3.54 30.69 33.74
CA GLU A 55 -4.54 29.61 33.85
C GLU A 55 -4.97 29.11 32.47
N ARG A 56 -5.19 30.04 31.53
CA ARG A 56 -5.47 29.70 30.12
C ARG A 56 -4.33 28.89 29.51
N LEU A 57 -3.08 29.33 29.69
CA LEU A 57 -1.90 28.61 29.20
C LEU A 57 -1.77 27.22 29.80
N LEU A 58 -1.97 27.10 31.12
CA LEU A 58 -1.92 25.82 31.81
C LEU A 58 -2.97 24.86 31.24
N ASN A 59 -4.19 25.34 31.01
CA ASN A 59 -5.26 24.54 30.41
C ASN A 59 -4.90 24.12 28.98
N THR A 60 -4.51 25.06 28.12
CA THR A 60 -4.15 24.79 26.72
C THR A 60 -3.04 23.75 26.58
N ILE A 61 -1.96 23.83 27.37
CA ILE A 61 -0.86 22.86 27.30
C ILE A 61 -1.25 21.51 27.92
N SER A 62 -2.09 21.51 28.96
CA SER A 62 -2.55 20.29 29.63
C SER A 62 -3.56 19.50 28.79
N THR A 63 -4.39 20.18 28.00
CA THR A 63 -5.36 19.56 27.08
C THR A 63 -4.80 19.37 25.68
N TYR A 64 -3.52 19.68 25.46
CA TYR A 64 -2.92 19.52 24.14
C TYR A 64 -2.98 18.04 23.72
N PRO A 65 -3.53 17.72 22.53
CA PRO A 65 -3.73 16.34 22.11
C PRO A 65 -2.39 15.72 21.67
N TYR A 66 -1.59 15.28 22.64
CA TYR A 66 -0.30 14.60 22.41
C TYR A 66 -0.44 13.30 21.61
N GLU A 67 -1.67 12.76 21.56
CA GLU A 67 -2.12 11.64 20.71
C GLU A 67 -2.06 11.98 19.22
N ASN A 68 -2.04 13.25 18.80
CA ASN A 68 -1.89 13.60 17.37
C ASN A 68 -0.42 13.55 16.88
N ILE A 69 0.54 13.36 17.79
CA ILE A 69 1.98 13.31 17.52
C ILE A 69 2.51 11.87 17.74
N GLU A 70 1.80 10.87 17.23
CA GLU A 70 2.11 9.46 17.52
C GLU A 70 3.44 9.02 16.88
N PRO A 71 4.36 8.45 17.68
CA PRO A 71 5.50 7.68 17.17
C PRO A 71 5.06 6.52 16.28
N ASP A 72 3.87 5.97 16.55
CA ASP A 72 3.32 4.79 15.89
C ASP A 72 2.43 5.12 14.69
N SER A 73 2.47 6.37 14.20
CA SER A 73 1.68 6.80 13.04
C SER A 73 1.95 5.87 11.87
N LYS A 74 1.00 4.97 11.59
CA LYS A 74 1.08 4.01 10.51
C LYS A 74 0.72 4.68 9.19
N ALA A 75 1.22 4.15 8.09
CA ALA A 75 0.79 4.56 6.76
C ALA A 75 0.30 3.37 5.96
N ILE A 76 -0.92 3.46 5.42
CA ILE A 76 -1.52 2.42 4.59
C ILE A 76 -1.04 2.61 3.15
N ILE A 77 -0.37 1.60 2.62
CA ILE A 77 0.13 1.56 1.23
C ILE A 77 -0.67 0.47 0.51
N ALA A 78 -1.62 0.88 -0.31
CA ALA A 78 -2.50 -0.04 -1.02
C ALA A 78 -1.88 -0.47 -2.36
N PHE A 79 -1.72 -1.77 -2.55
CA PHE A 79 -1.27 -2.37 -3.80
C PHE A 79 -2.48 -2.82 -4.61
N VAL A 80 -2.59 -2.33 -5.84
CA VAL A 80 -3.69 -2.67 -6.75
C VAL A 80 -3.19 -3.09 -8.10
N GLY A 81 -4.03 -3.79 -8.85
CA GLY A 81 -3.65 -4.32 -10.14
C GLY A 81 -4.51 -5.51 -10.50
N GLU A 82 -4.63 -5.80 -11.79
CA GLU A 82 -5.42 -6.94 -12.25
C GLU A 82 -4.87 -8.27 -11.70
N THR A 83 -5.73 -9.29 -11.69
CA THR A 83 -5.31 -10.64 -11.31
C THR A 83 -4.25 -11.13 -12.28
N GLY A 84 -3.18 -11.75 -11.75
CA GLY A 84 -2.05 -12.23 -12.57
C GLY A 84 -1.02 -11.15 -12.96
N GLU A 85 -1.16 -9.92 -12.46
CA GLU A 85 -0.12 -8.88 -12.59
C GLU A 85 1.08 -9.11 -11.67
N GLY A 86 0.94 -9.98 -10.66
CA GLY A 86 2.01 -10.35 -9.71
C GLY A 86 2.13 -9.44 -8.50
N LYS A 87 1.01 -8.93 -7.99
CA LYS A 87 0.94 -8.18 -6.74
C LYS A 87 1.54 -8.94 -5.57
N SER A 88 1.08 -10.17 -5.34
CA SER A 88 1.50 -10.99 -4.20
C SER A 88 2.98 -11.39 -4.30
N THR A 89 3.49 -11.67 -5.51
CA THR A 89 4.94 -11.85 -5.76
C THR A 89 5.74 -10.59 -5.40
N LEU A 90 5.27 -9.41 -5.81
CA LEU A 90 5.93 -8.15 -5.45
C LEU A 90 5.91 -7.92 -3.93
N LEU A 91 4.79 -8.22 -3.25
CA LEU A 91 4.68 -8.10 -1.81
C LEU A 91 5.64 -9.04 -1.08
N ASN A 92 5.75 -10.30 -1.51
CA ASN A 92 6.71 -11.25 -0.94
C ASN A 92 8.17 -10.74 -1.08
N ALA A 93 8.55 -10.24 -2.26
CA ALA A 93 9.86 -9.62 -2.48
C ALA A 93 10.09 -8.38 -1.59
N LEU A 94 9.07 -7.55 -1.36
CA LEU A 94 9.18 -6.39 -0.47
C LEU A 94 9.32 -6.78 1.01
N LEU A 95 8.59 -7.81 1.45
CA LEU A 95 8.62 -8.33 2.81
C LEU A 95 9.95 -9.05 3.12
N GLY A 96 10.53 -9.75 2.14
CA GLY A 96 11.82 -10.45 2.30
C GLY A 96 11.77 -11.60 3.31
N GLN A 97 10.63 -12.32 3.34
CA GLN A 97 10.39 -13.43 4.28
C GLN A 97 9.88 -14.70 3.55
N GLY A 98 10.09 -14.77 2.24
CA GLY A 98 9.55 -15.82 1.36
C GLY A 98 8.06 -15.67 1.10
N GLU A 99 7.39 -16.78 0.77
CA GLU A 99 5.98 -16.82 0.38
C GLU A 99 5.03 -16.73 1.60
N ILE A 100 4.74 -15.50 2.04
CA ILE A 100 3.78 -15.23 3.13
C ILE A 100 2.47 -14.66 2.56
N ALA A 101 2.56 -13.77 1.58
CA ALA A 101 1.40 -13.37 0.81
C ALA A 101 1.01 -14.56 -0.09
N PRO A 102 -0.23 -15.06 -0.01
CA PRO A 102 -0.65 -16.23 -0.78
C PRO A 102 -0.52 -15.98 -2.30
N THR A 103 0.27 -16.81 -2.97
CA THR A 103 0.67 -16.69 -4.39
C THR A 103 0.13 -17.83 -5.25
N SER A 104 -1.19 -17.98 -5.40
CA SER A 104 -1.74 -19.00 -6.30
C SER A 104 -1.84 -18.45 -7.73
N GLY A 105 -0.95 -18.93 -8.60
CA GLY A 105 -0.72 -18.40 -9.95
C GLY A 105 -1.82 -18.63 -11.00
N SER A 106 -3.02 -19.09 -10.67
CA SER A 106 -4.01 -19.46 -11.71
C SER A 106 -5.51 -19.41 -11.32
N SER A 107 -5.87 -19.00 -10.09
CA SER A 107 -7.27 -18.76 -9.73
C SER A 107 -7.34 -17.54 -8.82
N ALA A 108 -8.47 -16.84 -8.77
CA ALA A 108 -8.61 -15.59 -8.03
C ALA A 108 -8.43 -15.80 -6.51
N CYS A 109 -7.21 -15.59 -6.01
CA CYS A 109 -6.82 -15.97 -4.64
C CYS A 109 -6.69 -14.82 -3.66
N THR A 110 -6.98 -13.58 -4.07
CA THR A 110 -7.07 -12.44 -3.15
C THR A 110 -8.54 -12.06 -2.97
N CYS A 111 -9.35 -12.93 -2.37
CA CYS A 111 -10.77 -12.64 -2.13
C CYS A 111 -10.98 -11.63 -0.98
N VAL A 112 -9.95 -11.44 -0.16
CA VAL A 112 -9.96 -10.66 1.07
C VAL A 112 -8.75 -9.73 1.08
N ALA A 113 -8.94 -8.48 1.52
CA ALA A 113 -7.84 -7.57 1.75
C ALA A 113 -6.90 -8.13 2.82
N THR A 114 -5.60 -8.15 2.52
CA THR A 114 -4.57 -8.66 3.44
C THR A 114 -3.61 -7.54 3.81
N GLU A 115 -3.55 -7.20 5.09
CA GLU A 115 -2.67 -6.17 5.65
C GLU A 115 -1.41 -6.82 6.22
N PHE A 116 -0.23 -6.29 5.88
CA PHE A 116 1.05 -6.66 6.46
C PHE A 116 1.57 -5.51 7.29
N SER A 117 1.82 -5.73 8.58
CA SER A 117 2.35 -4.69 9.48
C SER A 117 3.38 -5.25 10.44
N SER A 118 4.14 -4.36 11.08
CA SER A 118 5.13 -4.79 12.06
C SER A 118 4.47 -5.42 13.30
N ARG A 119 5.21 -6.29 13.98
CA ARG A 119 4.78 -6.93 15.22
C ARG A 119 4.63 -5.89 16.34
N THR A 120 3.65 -6.11 17.22
CA THR A 120 3.47 -5.32 18.44
C THR A 120 3.95 -6.10 19.67
N PRO A 121 4.34 -5.39 20.76
CA PRO A 121 4.62 -6.04 22.04
C PRO A 121 3.41 -6.88 22.49
N GLY A 122 3.62 -8.17 22.73
CA GLY A 122 2.57 -9.12 23.14
C GLY A 122 2.38 -10.29 22.18
N MET A 123 2.75 -10.15 20.90
CA MET A 123 2.76 -11.26 19.94
C MET A 123 3.95 -12.17 20.23
N GLN A 124 3.73 -13.45 20.52
CA GLN A 124 4.80 -14.37 20.91
C GLN A 124 5.51 -14.99 19.69
N SER A 125 4.74 -15.52 18.75
CA SER A 125 5.26 -16.22 17.58
C SER A 125 5.82 -15.28 16.51
N ARG A 126 6.73 -15.80 15.67
CA ARG A 126 7.37 -15.10 14.56
C ARG A 126 6.36 -14.62 13.52
N PHE A 127 5.38 -15.46 13.19
CA PHE A 127 4.26 -15.13 12.30
C PHE A 127 2.97 -15.11 13.10
N TYR A 128 2.25 -14.01 12.99
CA TYR A 128 1.02 -13.78 13.75
C TYR A 128 -0.03 -13.16 12.84
N ALA A 129 -1.19 -13.79 12.68
CA ALA A 129 -2.31 -13.27 11.91
C ALA A 129 -3.55 -13.10 12.78
N VAL A 130 -4.28 -12.02 12.52
CA VAL A 130 -5.64 -11.81 13.01
C VAL A 130 -6.57 -11.79 11.81
N VAL A 131 -7.44 -12.80 11.73
CA VAL A 131 -8.54 -12.84 10.78
C VAL A 131 -9.72 -12.17 11.45
N GLU A 132 -10.18 -11.05 10.91
CA GLU A 132 -11.38 -10.35 11.37
C GLU A 132 -12.57 -10.79 10.50
N TYR A 133 -13.67 -11.16 11.13
CA TYR A 133 -14.91 -11.50 10.42
C TYR A 133 -15.84 -10.28 10.38
N ILE A 134 -16.68 -10.20 9.36
CA ILE A 134 -17.75 -9.21 9.32
C ILE A 134 -18.72 -9.45 10.49
N SER A 135 -19.36 -8.39 10.98
CA SER A 135 -20.32 -8.56 12.07
C SER A 135 -21.61 -9.20 11.56
N HIS A 136 -22.36 -9.86 12.45
CA HIS A 136 -23.69 -10.40 12.12
C HIS A 136 -24.56 -9.36 11.42
N ARG A 137 -24.59 -8.14 11.96
CA ARG A 137 -25.34 -7.02 11.39
C ARG A 137 -24.87 -6.68 9.97
N ASP A 138 -23.56 -6.55 9.74
CA ASP A 138 -23.04 -6.20 8.42
C ASP A 138 -23.36 -7.30 7.40
N PHE A 139 -23.32 -8.57 7.82
CA PHE A 139 -23.69 -9.68 6.95
C PHE A 139 -25.19 -9.77 6.69
N ASP A 140 -26.06 -9.40 7.64
CA ASP A 140 -27.51 -9.32 7.39
C ASP A 140 -27.84 -8.28 6.29
N GLU A 141 -27.14 -7.14 6.31
CA GLU A 141 -27.25 -6.11 5.27
C GLU A 141 -26.79 -6.66 3.91
N GLU A 142 -25.68 -7.41 3.87
CA GLU A 142 -25.20 -8.08 2.65
C GLU A 142 -26.15 -9.21 2.19
N LEU A 143 -26.71 -9.97 3.11
CA LEU A 143 -27.64 -11.06 2.85
C LEU A 143 -28.94 -10.55 2.21
N HIS A 144 -29.36 -9.32 2.54
CA HIS A 144 -30.48 -8.67 1.85
C HIS A 144 -30.19 -8.47 0.37
N ILE A 145 -28.96 -8.06 0.02
CA ILE A 145 -28.52 -7.90 -1.37
C ILE A 145 -28.44 -9.26 -2.05
N ILE A 146 -27.82 -10.26 -1.42
CA ILE A 146 -27.73 -11.64 -1.93
C ILE A 146 -29.13 -12.21 -2.24
N ARG A 147 -30.13 -11.94 -1.38
CA ARG A 147 -31.52 -12.35 -1.62
C ARG A 147 -32.11 -11.69 -2.87
N GLN A 148 -31.90 -10.38 -3.04
CA GLN A 148 -32.36 -9.65 -4.22
C GLN A 148 -31.69 -10.20 -5.49
N GLU A 149 -30.37 -10.40 -5.49
CA GLU A 149 -29.61 -10.93 -6.63
C GLU A 149 -30.10 -12.32 -7.07
N ILE A 150 -30.51 -13.18 -6.12
CA ILE A 150 -31.06 -14.49 -6.44
C ILE A 150 -32.52 -14.38 -6.93
N GLN A 151 -33.33 -13.53 -6.31
CA GLN A 151 -34.75 -13.35 -6.67
C GLN A 151 -34.96 -12.67 -8.02
N ASP A 152 -34.11 -11.71 -8.40
CA ASP A 152 -34.17 -10.98 -9.66
C ASP A 152 -33.98 -11.90 -10.89
N ARG A 153 -33.36 -13.07 -10.71
CA ARG A 153 -33.25 -14.11 -11.75
C ARG A 153 -34.51 -14.99 -11.86
N GLY A 154 -35.33 -15.06 -10.80
CA GLY A 154 -36.59 -15.79 -10.74
C GLY A 154 -37.82 -14.98 -11.20
N GLY A 155 -37.64 -13.70 -11.54
CA GLY A 155 -38.71 -12.76 -11.88
C GLY A 155 -38.78 -12.36 -13.35
N THR A 156 -38.85 -13.31 -14.29
CA THR A 156 -39.55 -13.02 -15.56
C THR A 156 -41.04 -13.02 -15.27
N VAL A 157 -41.59 -11.85 -14.91
CA VAL A 157 -43.04 -11.66 -15.00
C VAL A 157 -43.38 -11.67 -16.48
N ASP A 158 -43.97 -12.77 -16.96
CA ASP A 158 -44.70 -12.81 -18.22
C ASP A 158 -45.80 -11.74 -18.17
N TYR A 159 -45.56 -10.60 -18.81
CA TYR A 159 -46.64 -9.72 -19.25
C TYR A 159 -47.18 -10.24 -20.58
N ASP A 160 -47.67 -11.48 -20.59
CA ASP A 160 -48.69 -11.89 -21.54
C ASP A 160 -50.05 -11.47 -20.96
N ASN A 161 -50.53 -10.29 -21.35
CA ASN A 161 -51.93 -10.03 -21.74
C ASN A 161 -52.18 -8.55 -22.10
N VAL A 162 -52.18 -8.30 -23.42
CA VAL A 162 -53.16 -7.53 -24.22
C VAL A 162 -53.71 -6.20 -23.66
N VAL A 163 -53.36 -5.08 -24.30
CA VAL A 163 -54.33 -4.19 -24.98
C VAL A 163 -53.72 -3.57 -26.25
N ASP A 164 -54.38 -3.93 -27.34
CA ASP A 164 -54.48 -3.40 -28.71
C ASP A 164 -54.26 -1.87 -28.90
N GLY A 165 -53.64 -1.47 -30.02
CA GLY A 165 -53.40 -0.07 -30.35
C GLY A 165 -52.44 0.20 -31.50
N ASP A 166 -52.84 -0.18 -32.71
CA ASP A 166 -52.31 0.17 -34.03
C ASP A 166 -51.66 1.58 -34.15
N THR A 167 -50.38 1.66 -34.54
CA THR A 167 -49.95 2.56 -35.64
C THR A 167 -48.53 2.23 -36.16
N THR A 168 -48.42 2.38 -37.46
CA THR A 168 -47.38 1.95 -38.40
C THR A 168 -46.14 2.86 -38.52
N ILE A 169 -44.98 2.20 -38.72
CA ILE A 169 -43.87 2.50 -39.66
C ILE A 169 -42.76 3.52 -39.28
N ASP A 170 -41.52 3.03 -39.50
CA ASP A 170 -40.18 3.65 -39.68
C ASP A 170 -39.63 4.53 -38.55
N ASP A 171 -38.42 4.32 -38.01
CA ASP A 171 -37.16 4.23 -38.75
C ASP A 171 -36.04 3.63 -37.86
N SER A 172 -35.03 3.06 -38.50
CA SER A 172 -33.86 2.40 -37.91
C SER A 172 -33.00 3.30 -37.01
N GLU A 173 -32.68 2.84 -35.79
CA GLU A 173 -31.37 2.96 -35.09
C GLU A 173 -31.51 2.77 -33.56
N THR A 174 -31.35 1.55 -33.03
CA THR A 174 -30.68 1.27 -31.73
C THR A 174 -30.60 -0.24 -31.46
N ARG A 175 -29.52 -0.89 -31.92
CA ARG A 175 -29.09 -2.18 -31.36
C ARG A 175 -28.25 -1.91 -30.11
N SER A 176 -28.92 -1.68 -28.97
CA SER A 176 -28.31 -1.62 -27.64
C SER A 176 -29.13 -2.45 -26.65
N GLU A 177 -29.14 -3.77 -26.82
CA GLU A 177 -29.86 -4.69 -25.92
C GLU A 177 -29.07 -5.95 -25.52
N HIS A 178 -27.73 -5.90 -25.52
CA HIS A 178 -26.92 -7.09 -25.16
C HIS A 178 -25.89 -6.84 -24.04
N ALA A 179 -26.01 -5.74 -23.28
CA ALA A 179 -25.12 -5.46 -22.14
C ALA A 179 -25.68 -5.88 -20.77
N SER A 180 -27.01 -5.95 -20.60
CA SER A 180 -27.62 -6.17 -19.27
C SER A 180 -27.71 -7.65 -18.85
N SER A 181 -27.69 -8.62 -19.77
CA SER A 181 -27.84 -10.05 -19.42
C SER A 181 -26.55 -10.71 -18.93
N ARG A 182 -25.38 -10.13 -19.24
CA ARG A 182 -24.07 -10.65 -18.81
C ARG A 182 -23.71 -10.27 -17.37
N HIS A 183 -24.20 -9.14 -16.86
CA HIS A 183 -23.95 -8.72 -15.47
C HIS A 183 -24.81 -9.49 -14.46
N SER A 184 -26.06 -9.81 -14.77
CA SER A 184 -26.95 -10.53 -13.84
C SER A 184 -26.53 -11.98 -13.59
N THR A 185 -25.95 -12.66 -14.59
CA THR A 185 -25.48 -14.05 -14.43
C THR A 185 -24.27 -14.15 -13.50
N SER A 186 -23.32 -13.22 -13.60
CA SER A 186 -22.10 -13.27 -12.76
C SER A 186 -22.35 -12.91 -11.29
N SER A 187 -23.30 -12.00 -11.01
CA SER A 187 -23.65 -11.63 -9.62
C SER A 187 -24.42 -12.76 -8.93
N TYR A 188 -25.39 -13.39 -9.62
CA TYR A 188 -26.09 -14.58 -9.12
C TYR A 188 -25.12 -15.72 -8.78
N ASP A 189 -24.18 -16.05 -9.69
CA ASP A 189 -23.24 -17.15 -9.46
C ASP A 189 -22.39 -16.87 -8.21
N THR A 190 -21.95 -15.61 -8.04
CA THR A 190 -21.20 -15.16 -6.86
C THR A 190 -22.01 -15.25 -5.57
N ALA A 191 -23.27 -14.82 -5.60
CA ALA A 191 -24.19 -14.89 -4.46
C ALA A 191 -24.42 -16.36 -4.03
N MET A 192 -24.62 -17.23 -5.01
CA MET A 192 -24.80 -18.66 -4.80
C MET A 192 -23.52 -19.33 -4.27
N ASP A 193 -22.35 -18.97 -4.79
CA ASP A 193 -21.06 -19.49 -4.33
C ASP A 193 -20.78 -19.12 -2.86
N LYS A 194 -21.10 -17.89 -2.46
CA LYS A 194 -21.01 -17.47 -1.05
C LYS A 194 -21.91 -18.31 -0.14
N LEU A 195 -23.17 -18.50 -0.53
CA LEU A 195 -24.10 -19.29 0.28
C LEU A 195 -23.72 -20.76 0.34
N LYS A 196 -23.31 -21.38 -0.77
CA LYS A 196 -22.83 -22.77 -0.80
C LYS A 196 -21.55 -22.96 0.02
N ALA A 197 -20.67 -21.97 0.04
CA ALA A 197 -19.49 -21.98 0.90
C ALA A 197 -19.88 -21.98 2.38
N LEU A 198 -20.77 -21.07 2.81
CA LEU A 198 -21.20 -20.99 4.21
C LEU A 198 -22.10 -22.15 4.64
N PHE A 199 -22.82 -22.72 3.69
CA PHE A 199 -23.87 -23.70 3.92
C PHE A 199 -23.75 -24.82 2.88
N PRO A 200 -22.92 -25.85 3.14
CA PRO A 200 -22.77 -26.97 2.23
C PRO A 200 -24.13 -27.57 1.84
N GLY A 201 -24.31 -27.81 0.54
CA GLY A 201 -25.57 -28.30 -0.02
C GLY A 201 -26.67 -27.26 -0.23
N PHE A 202 -26.46 -25.98 0.10
CA PHE A 202 -27.45 -24.91 -0.06
C PHE A 202 -28.09 -24.86 -1.45
N GLN A 203 -29.42 -24.77 -1.48
CA GLN A 203 -30.24 -24.57 -2.67
C GLN A 203 -31.10 -23.32 -2.55
N GLU A 204 -31.59 -22.78 -3.68
CA GLU A 204 -32.42 -21.57 -3.69
C GLU A 204 -33.68 -21.68 -2.80
N TYR A 205 -34.27 -22.87 -2.70
CA TYR A 205 -35.46 -23.07 -1.85
C TYR A 205 -35.17 -22.95 -0.35
N ASP A 206 -33.89 -22.94 0.07
CA ASP A 206 -33.48 -22.71 1.46
C ASP A 206 -33.49 -21.22 1.84
N LEU A 207 -33.63 -20.32 0.86
CA LEU A 207 -33.60 -18.86 1.08
C LEU A 207 -34.57 -18.34 2.16
N PRO A 208 -35.82 -18.83 2.28
CA PRO A 208 -36.73 -18.35 3.32
C PRO A 208 -36.20 -18.59 4.74
N GLY A 209 -35.45 -19.68 4.98
CA GLY A 209 -34.91 -20.07 6.29
C GLY A 209 -33.46 -19.65 6.54
N ILE A 210 -32.83 -18.94 5.60
CA ILE A 210 -31.39 -18.64 5.67
C ILE A 210 -31.02 -17.78 6.88
N SER A 211 -31.92 -16.92 7.36
CA SER A 211 -31.66 -16.08 8.55
C SER A 211 -31.38 -16.91 9.81
N GLU A 212 -32.16 -17.97 10.05
CA GLU A 212 -31.95 -18.84 11.22
C GLU A 212 -30.62 -19.60 11.13
N ARG A 213 -30.23 -20.01 9.91
CA ARG A 213 -28.94 -20.66 9.66
C ARG A 213 -27.77 -19.71 9.90
N VAL A 214 -27.92 -18.44 9.53
CA VAL A 214 -26.92 -17.40 9.77
C VAL A 214 -26.78 -17.12 11.26
N GLU A 215 -27.89 -16.96 11.99
CA GLU A 215 -27.86 -16.75 13.44
C GLU A 215 -27.15 -17.91 14.16
N ALA A 216 -27.47 -19.15 13.79
CA ALA A 216 -26.80 -20.33 14.32
C ALA A 216 -25.30 -20.37 13.99
N LEU A 217 -24.90 -19.92 12.78
CA LEU A 217 -23.51 -19.88 12.35
C LEU A 217 -22.69 -18.90 13.19
N TYR A 218 -23.24 -17.72 13.53
CA TYR A 218 -22.56 -16.70 14.34
C TYR A 218 -22.42 -17.06 15.83
N GLU A 219 -23.16 -18.06 16.32
CA GLU A 219 -22.96 -18.60 17.68
C GLU A 219 -21.74 -19.54 17.78
N LEU A 220 -21.17 -19.95 16.65
CA LEU A 220 -19.98 -20.81 16.59
C LEU A 220 -18.69 -19.98 16.61
N LYS A 221 -17.64 -20.53 17.20
CA LYS A 221 -16.29 -19.98 17.04
C LYS A 221 -15.75 -20.31 15.64
N PRO A 222 -14.99 -19.38 15.00
CA PRO A 222 -14.50 -18.10 15.52
C PRO A 222 -15.46 -16.90 15.37
N LEU A 223 -16.62 -17.06 14.71
CA LEU A 223 -17.53 -15.96 14.39
C LEU A 223 -18.11 -15.26 15.63
N LYS A 224 -18.42 -16.02 16.68
CA LYS A 224 -18.88 -15.47 17.97
C LYS A 224 -17.89 -14.50 18.60
N ASP A 225 -16.60 -14.78 18.44
CA ASP A 225 -15.52 -13.93 18.97
C ASP A 225 -15.22 -12.76 17.99
N GLY A 226 -15.79 -12.77 16.79
CA GLY A 226 -15.57 -11.80 15.71
C GLY A 226 -14.16 -11.86 15.09
N ARG A 227 -13.27 -12.71 15.61
CA ARG A 227 -11.89 -12.83 15.18
C ARG A 227 -11.31 -14.21 15.43
N MET A 228 -10.36 -14.61 14.59
CA MET A 228 -9.49 -15.76 14.79
C MET A 228 -8.03 -15.31 14.84
N VAL A 229 -7.26 -15.86 15.77
CA VAL A 229 -5.82 -15.65 15.85
C VAL A 229 -5.12 -16.89 15.32
N ILE A 230 -4.17 -16.70 14.42
CA ILE A 230 -3.29 -17.74 13.88
C ILE A 230 -1.87 -17.33 14.27
N GLU A 231 -1.13 -18.21 14.93
CA GLU A 231 0.25 -17.95 15.29
C GLU A 231 1.10 -19.19 15.08
N SER A 232 2.27 -19.03 14.44
CA SER A 232 3.26 -20.10 14.29
C SER A 232 4.66 -19.51 14.12
N ASP A 233 5.67 -20.27 14.53
CA ASP A 233 7.07 -19.97 14.24
C ASP A 233 7.54 -20.58 12.91
N ASN A 234 6.75 -21.49 12.33
CA ASN A 234 6.98 -22.10 11.04
C ASN A 234 6.19 -21.36 9.96
N ARG A 235 6.89 -20.88 8.93
CA ARG A 235 6.30 -20.13 7.82
C ARG A 235 5.33 -20.97 7.00
N ASP A 236 5.72 -22.19 6.64
CA ASP A 236 4.93 -23.00 5.70
C ASP A 236 3.62 -23.45 6.36
N GLU A 237 3.68 -23.86 7.63
CA GLU A 237 2.49 -24.13 8.46
C GLU A 237 1.59 -22.89 8.59
N PHE A 238 2.18 -21.72 8.87
CA PHE A 238 1.43 -20.46 8.97
C PHE A 238 0.72 -20.12 7.66
N THR A 239 1.43 -20.21 6.53
CA THR A 239 0.89 -19.92 5.20
C THR A 239 -0.20 -20.93 4.84
N ASP A 240 -0.04 -22.21 5.15
CA ASP A 240 -1.06 -23.24 4.91
C ASP A 240 -2.37 -22.90 5.64
N ILE A 241 -2.31 -22.59 6.95
CA ILE A 241 -3.49 -22.22 7.75
C ILE A 241 -4.14 -20.94 7.23
N VAL A 242 -3.35 -19.90 6.93
CA VAL A 242 -3.88 -18.65 6.38
C VAL A 242 -4.53 -18.89 5.01
N SER A 243 -3.92 -19.72 4.17
CA SER A 243 -4.45 -20.06 2.85
C SER A 243 -5.79 -20.81 2.97
N GLU A 244 -5.93 -21.72 3.93
CA GLU A 244 -7.18 -22.45 4.18
C GLU A 244 -8.34 -21.52 4.53
N VAL A 245 -8.06 -20.44 5.26
CA VAL A 245 -9.08 -19.46 5.67
C VAL A 245 -9.50 -18.53 4.54
N VAL A 246 -8.60 -18.24 3.59
CA VAL A 246 -8.80 -17.24 2.52
C VAL A 246 -9.13 -17.88 1.17
N SER A 247 -8.77 -19.15 0.96
CA SER A 247 -8.96 -19.85 -0.31
C SER A 247 -10.44 -20.13 -0.58
N THR A 248 -10.84 -19.87 -1.83
CA THR A 248 -12.16 -20.24 -2.38
C THR A 248 -12.18 -21.69 -2.90
N THR A 249 -11.02 -22.35 -2.91
CA THR A 249 -10.84 -23.72 -3.40
C THR A 249 -10.11 -24.52 -2.33
N SER A 250 -10.86 -25.18 -1.46
CA SER A 250 -10.31 -26.27 -0.63
C SER A 250 -10.76 -27.61 -1.22
N THR A 251 -9.77 -28.46 -1.47
CA THR A 251 -9.80 -29.83 -2.00
C THR A 251 -10.20 -30.89 -0.96
N SER A 252 -10.75 -30.48 0.18
CA SER A 252 -11.30 -31.41 1.14
C SER A 252 -12.75 -31.71 0.80
N ASP A 253 -13.06 -33.00 0.61
CA ASP A 253 -14.40 -33.61 0.73
C ASP A 253 -15.02 -33.42 2.13
N GLY A 254 -14.80 -32.25 2.75
CA GLY A 254 -15.28 -31.89 4.08
C GLY A 254 -16.67 -31.31 3.99
N ASP A 255 -17.61 -31.93 4.70
CA ASP A 255 -19.04 -31.56 4.77
C ASP A 255 -19.30 -30.27 5.60
N GLY A 256 -18.27 -29.46 5.83
CA GLY A 256 -18.27 -28.33 6.77
C GLY A 256 -18.33 -26.95 6.10
N PRO A 257 -18.78 -25.91 6.80
CA PRO A 257 -18.89 -24.55 6.27
C PRO A 257 -17.52 -23.92 6.03
N GLN A 258 -17.35 -23.29 4.86
CA GLN A 258 -16.19 -22.48 4.49
C GLN A 258 -16.47 -21.00 4.78
N LEU A 259 -15.64 -20.39 5.64
CA LEU A 259 -15.92 -19.06 6.19
C LEU A 259 -15.35 -17.89 5.36
N TRP A 260 -14.68 -18.15 4.23
CA TRP A 260 -14.10 -17.11 3.38
C TRP A 260 -15.09 -15.96 3.02
N PRO A 261 -16.42 -16.20 2.83
CA PRO A 261 -17.35 -15.11 2.55
C PRO A 261 -17.53 -14.12 3.71
N LEU A 262 -17.28 -14.55 4.95
CA LEU A 262 -17.42 -13.73 6.15
C LEU A 262 -16.10 -13.08 6.57
N VAL A 263 -14.99 -13.38 5.89
CA VAL A 263 -13.70 -12.78 6.24
C VAL A 263 -13.66 -11.34 5.74
N LYS A 264 -13.52 -10.40 6.68
CA LYS A 264 -13.45 -8.96 6.41
C LYS A 264 -12.05 -8.51 6.01
N VAL A 265 -11.05 -8.96 6.75
CA VAL A 265 -9.63 -8.61 6.56
C VAL A 265 -8.75 -9.63 7.26
N VAL A 266 -7.62 -9.95 6.64
CA VAL A 266 -6.53 -10.69 7.29
C VAL A 266 -5.41 -9.74 7.62
N ARG A 267 -5.03 -9.62 8.89
CA ARG A 267 -3.90 -8.79 9.33
C ARG A 267 -2.75 -9.67 9.74
N ILE A 268 -1.69 -9.67 8.96
CA ILE A 268 -0.46 -10.41 9.18
C ILE A 268 0.57 -9.48 9.82
N HIS A 269 1.15 -9.95 10.92
CA HIS A 269 2.16 -9.28 11.70
C HIS A 269 3.45 -10.08 11.67
N LEU A 270 4.52 -9.46 11.18
CA LEU A 270 5.83 -10.08 11.05
C LEU A 270 6.96 -9.06 11.16
N ASP A 271 8.19 -9.52 11.43
CA ASP A 271 9.38 -8.66 11.36
C ASP A 271 9.91 -8.64 9.92
N ALA A 272 9.53 -7.61 9.16
CA ALA A 272 10.07 -7.33 7.84
C ALA A 272 10.68 -5.92 7.80
N PRO A 273 11.85 -5.71 7.16
CA PRO A 273 12.50 -4.40 7.11
C PRO A 273 11.60 -3.27 6.61
N VAL A 274 10.77 -3.55 5.60
CA VAL A 274 9.84 -2.57 5.01
C VAL A 274 8.78 -2.05 5.98
N LEU A 275 8.42 -2.83 7.01
CA LEU A 275 7.35 -2.51 7.95
C LEU A 275 7.86 -1.74 9.19
N ARG A 276 9.18 -1.68 9.41
CA ARG A 276 9.79 -1.15 10.64
C ARG A 276 9.54 0.34 10.87
N THR A 277 9.31 1.12 9.82
CA THR A 277 8.95 2.54 9.92
C THR A 277 7.45 2.77 10.09
N GLY A 278 6.64 1.73 10.29
CA GLY A 278 5.18 1.84 10.43
C GLY A 278 4.42 1.81 9.10
N ALA A 279 5.05 1.35 8.02
CA ALA A 279 4.32 1.04 6.79
C ALA A 279 3.40 -0.16 7.01
N ILE A 280 2.16 -0.06 6.50
CA ILE A 280 1.23 -1.17 6.36
C ILE A 280 1.07 -1.42 4.87
N LEU A 281 1.55 -2.57 4.38
CA LEU A 281 1.34 -2.95 3.00
C LEU A 281 0.00 -3.67 2.90
N VAL A 282 -0.85 -3.28 1.97
CA VAL A 282 -2.18 -3.90 1.79
C VAL A 282 -2.28 -4.51 0.41
N ASP A 283 -2.45 -5.83 0.34
CA ASP A 283 -2.84 -6.52 -0.89
C ASP A 283 -4.35 -6.38 -1.06
N LEU A 284 -4.77 -5.76 -2.16
CA LEU A 284 -6.17 -5.63 -2.51
C LEU A 284 -6.56 -6.62 -3.62
N PRO A 285 -7.81 -7.13 -3.62
CA PRO A 285 -8.38 -7.91 -4.72
C PRO A 285 -8.16 -7.26 -6.09
N GLY A 286 -8.12 -8.09 -7.13
CA GLY A 286 -8.01 -7.63 -8.52
C GLY A 286 -9.22 -6.77 -8.96
N ILE A 287 -8.96 -5.81 -9.84
CA ILE A 287 -9.92 -4.76 -10.26
C ILE A 287 -11.08 -5.30 -11.12
N GLN A 288 -10.91 -6.47 -11.73
CA GLN A 288 -11.92 -7.10 -12.60
C GLN A 288 -12.82 -8.11 -11.87
N ASP A 289 -12.79 -8.12 -10.55
CA ASP A 289 -13.66 -8.99 -9.76
C ASP A 289 -15.11 -8.51 -9.89
N SER A 290 -15.99 -9.32 -10.47
CA SER A 290 -17.40 -8.97 -10.74
C SER A 290 -18.26 -8.89 -9.47
N ASN A 291 -17.65 -9.05 -8.30
CA ASN A 291 -18.31 -9.03 -7.00
C ASN A 291 -18.41 -7.60 -6.44
N ALA A 292 -19.62 -7.04 -6.36
CA ALA A 292 -19.90 -5.71 -5.83
C ALA A 292 -19.39 -5.49 -4.39
N ALA A 293 -19.41 -6.53 -3.55
CA ALA A 293 -18.89 -6.46 -2.18
C ALA A 293 -17.37 -6.23 -2.16
N ARG A 294 -16.63 -6.84 -3.11
CA ARG A 294 -15.17 -6.68 -3.23
C ARG A 294 -14.80 -5.29 -3.75
N ALA A 295 -15.57 -4.73 -4.67
CA ALA A 295 -15.41 -3.34 -5.11
C ALA A 295 -15.62 -2.34 -3.95
N ALA A 296 -16.60 -2.60 -3.07
CA ALA A 296 -16.84 -1.77 -1.88
C ALA A 296 -15.69 -1.83 -0.87
N VAL A 297 -15.12 -3.02 -0.61
CA VAL A 297 -13.93 -3.19 0.24
C VAL A 297 -12.73 -2.43 -0.34
N MET A 298 -12.46 -2.63 -1.63
CA MET A 298 -11.40 -1.93 -2.35
C MET A 298 -11.54 -0.41 -2.18
N LYS A 299 -12.73 0.15 -2.43
CA LYS A 299 -13.02 1.59 -2.28
C LYS A 299 -12.70 2.10 -0.88
N ARG A 300 -13.15 1.40 0.16
CA ARG A 300 -12.87 1.76 1.57
C ARG A 300 -11.38 1.81 1.88
N TYR A 301 -10.58 0.92 1.30
CA TYR A 301 -9.13 0.97 1.47
C TYR A 301 -8.49 2.12 0.71
N LEU A 302 -8.97 2.48 -0.47
CA LEU A 302 -8.42 3.59 -1.24
C LEU A 302 -8.67 4.95 -0.61
N ASP A 303 -9.83 5.11 0.02
CA ASP A 303 -10.17 6.31 0.78
C ASP A 303 -9.25 6.47 2.00
N LYS A 304 -8.87 5.35 2.64
CA LYS A 304 -7.99 5.32 3.81
C LYS A 304 -6.50 5.25 3.48
N ALA A 305 -6.14 4.85 2.27
CA ALA A 305 -4.76 4.65 1.86
C ALA A 305 -4.02 6.00 1.85
N ASP A 306 -2.79 6.00 2.32
CA ASP A 306 -1.90 7.17 2.26
C ASP A 306 -1.14 7.21 0.94
N GLU A 307 -0.81 6.03 0.43
CA GLU A 307 -0.21 5.85 -0.89
C GLU A 307 -0.89 4.70 -1.61
N VAL A 308 -0.95 4.83 -2.93
CA VAL A 308 -1.47 3.83 -3.84
C VAL A 308 -0.38 3.43 -4.82
N ILE A 309 -0.12 2.13 -4.92
CA ILE A 309 0.84 1.56 -5.86
C ILE A 309 0.11 0.66 -6.84
N ILE A 310 0.09 1.07 -8.11
CA ILE A 310 -0.48 0.27 -9.21
C ILE A 310 0.58 -0.71 -9.69
N VAL A 311 0.29 -2.01 -9.57
CA VAL A 311 1.10 -3.11 -10.07
C VAL A 311 0.58 -3.54 -11.43
N SER A 312 1.42 -3.46 -12.46
CA SER A 312 1.01 -3.77 -13.84
C SER A 312 2.17 -4.24 -14.71
N ARG A 313 1.92 -5.11 -15.68
CA ARG A 313 2.87 -5.43 -16.77
C ARG A 313 3.12 -4.18 -17.60
N LEU A 314 4.36 -4.03 -18.08
CA LEU A 314 4.75 -2.84 -18.83
C LEU A 314 3.85 -2.56 -20.05
N ALA A 315 3.49 -3.60 -20.80
CA ALA A 315 2.62 -3.46 -21.98
C ALA A 315 1.26 -2.83 -21.62
N ARG A 316 0.68 -3.18 -20.46
CA ARG A 316 -0.59 -2.63 -19.99
C ARG A 316 -0.44 -1.26 -19.37
N ALA A 317 0.64 -1.02 -18.64
CA ALA A 317 0.95 0.30 -18.08
C ALA A 317 1.11 1.38 -19.16
N GLN A 318 1.53 0.99 -20.37
CA GLN A 318 1.63 1.87 -21.54
C GLN A 318 0.31 2.00 -22.33
N ASP A 319 -0.57 1.00 -22.26
CA ASP A 319 -1.79 0.96 -23.05
C ASP A 319 -2.83 1.95 -22.51
N ARG A 320 -3.36 2.78 -23.43
CA ARG A 320 -4.40 3.75 -23.11
C ARG A 320 -5.68 3.06 -22.67
N GLU A 321 -6.03 1.89 -23.21
CA GLU A 321 -7.26 1.18 -22.83
C GLU A 321 -7.19 0.64 -21.40
N ALA A 322 -6.09 -0.02 -21.03
CA ALA A 322 -5.87 -0.50 -19.67
C ALA A 322 -5.79 0.67 -18.66
N THR A 323 -5.12 1.77 -19.02
CA THR A 323 -5.08 2.97 -18.19
C THR A 323 -6.46 3.63 -18.06
N THR A 324 -7.27 3.57 -19.12
CA THR A 324 -8.66 4.05 -19.10
C THR A 324 -9.56 3.11 -18.28
N ASN A 325 -9.31 1.81 -18.24
CA ASN A 325 -10.06 0.87 -17.40
C ASN A 325 -9.74 1.06 -15.92
N LEU A 326 -8.47 1.29 -15.57
CA LEU A 326 -8.07 1.78 -14.25
C LEU A 326 -8.80 3.10 -13.91
N ALA A 327 -8.97 4.00 -14.88
CA ALA A 327 -9.69 5.25 -14.67
C ALA A 327 -11.20 5.07 -14.49
N LYS A 328 -11.79 4.16 -15.28
CA LYS A 328 -13.23 3.83 -15.29
C LYS A 328 -13.66 3.04 -14.06
N ALA A 329 -12.77 2.26 -13.44
CA ALA A 329 -13.05 1.50 -12.22
C ALA A 329 -13.25 2.37 -10.95
N GLU A 330 -13.63 3.65 -11.11
CA GLU A 330 -13.68 4.71 -10.08
C GLU A 330 -12.38 4.95 -9.29
N TYR A 331 -11.34 4.15 -9.53
CA TYR A 331 -10.08 4.17 -8.81
C TYR A 331 -9.41 5.55 -8.83
N LEU A 332 -9.30 6.11 -10.03
CA LEU A 332 -8.60 7.36 -10.27
C LEU A 332 -9.47 8.57 -9.90
N LYS A 333 -10.80 8.43 -9.98
CA LYS A 333 -11.74 9.42 -9.46
C LYS A 333 -11.63 9.51 -7.93
N ASN A 334 -11.44 8.39 -7.22
CA ASN A 334 -11.22 8.41 -5.77
C ASN A 334 -9.86 9.00 -5.38
N ILE A 335 -8.81 8.81 -6.21
CA ILE A 335 -7.50 9.48 -6.02
C ILE A 335 -7.63 11.00 -6.17
N GLU A 336 -8.35 11.46 -7.19
CA GLU A 336 -8.60 12.89 -7.42
C GLU A 336 -9.49 13.49 -6.32
N LEU A 337 -10.57 12.82 -5.93
CA LEU A 337 -11.48 13.24 -4.86
C LEU A 337 -10.81 13.24 -3.47
N SER A 338 -9.83 12.36 -3.24
CA SER A 338 -9.03 12.35 -2.00
C SER A 338 -7.93 13.40 -1.98
N GLY A 339 -7.80 14.22 -3.03
CA GLY A 339 -6.80 15.28 -3.14
C GLY A 339 -5.36 14.78 -3.28
N LYS A 340 -5.18 13.50 -3.67
CA LYS A 340 -3.86 12.90 -3.85
C LYS A 340 -3.24 13.37 -5.15
N THR A 341 -2.07 14.02 -5.05
CA THR A 341 -1.30 14.51 -6.20
C THR A 341 -0.19 13.54 -6.64
N LYS A 342 -0.06 12.39 -5.98
CA LYS A 342 0.98 11.40 -6.26
C LYS A 342 0.36 10.09 -6.73
N LEU A 343 0.97 9.50 -7.75
CA LEU A 343 0.61 8.18 -8.26
C LEU A 343 1.86 7.33 -8.46
N SER A 344 1.91 6.16 -7.84
CA SER A 344 3.02 5.23 -7.97
C SER A 344 2.67 4.02 -8.82
N ILE A 345 3.56 3.63 -9.71
CA ILE A 345 3.40 2.48 -10.62
C ILE A 345 4.59 1.53 -10.43
N ALA A 346 4.33 0.31 -9.99
CA ALA A 346 5.30 -0.77 -10.00
C ALA A 346 5.05 -1.65 -11.22
N TYR A 347 6.04 -1.77 -12.11
CA TYR A 347 5.85 -2.51 -13.36
C TYR A 347 6.85 -3.64 -13.56
N LYS A 348 6.34 -4.76 -14.08
CA LYS A 348 7.19 -5.93 -14.36
C LYS A 348 8.12 -5.69 -15.56
N PRO A 349 9.32 -6.30 -15.57
CA PRO A 349 10.15 -6.35 -16.75
C PRO A 349 9.39 -6.92 -17.95
N SER A 350 9.70 -6.42 -19.14
CA SER A 350 9.06 -6.82 -20.38
C SER A 350 10.10 -6.97 -21.50
N ASP A 351 9.62 -7.39 -22.67
CA ASP A 351 10.45 -7.51 -23.86
C ASP A 351 10.82 -6.12 -24.41
N ALA A 352 11.96 -5.61 -23.95
CA ALA A 352 12.50 -4.32 -24.35
C ALA A 352 12.58 -4.14 -25.89
N ARG A 353 12.77 -5.24 -26.65
CA ARG A 353 12.76 -5.19 -28.11
C ARG A 353 11.42 -4.69 -28.65
N LYS A 354 10.32 -5.15 -28.08
CA LYS A 354 8.97 -4.77 -28.49
C LYS A 354 8.63 -3.35 -28.04
N ASP A 355 9.01 -2.99 -26.82
CA ASP A 355 8.61 -1.73 -26.19
C ASP A 355 9.40 -0.52 -26.70
N PHE A 356 10.66 -0.72 -27.09
CA PHE A 356 11.55 0.35 -27.55
C PHE A 356 11.89 0.27 -29.04
N LYS A 357 11.15 -0.51 -29.85
CA LYS A 357 11.36 -0.59 -31.31
C LYS A 357 11.30 0.76 -32.03
N THR A 358 10.55 1.72 -31.48
CA THR A 358 10.39 3.08 -32.03
C THR A 358 11.43 4.07 -31.51
N LEU A 359 12.23 3.70 -30.52
CA LEU A 359 13.26 4.56 -29.96
C LEU A 359 14.44 4.66 -30.95
N PRO A 360 14.87 5.87 -31.36
CA PRO A 360 15.96 6.04 -32.31
C PRO A 360 17.25 5.33 -31.83
N GLY A 361 17.92 4.61 -32.73
CA GLY A 361 19.17 3.90 -32.44
C GLY A 361 19.04 2.63 -31.58
N PHE A 362 17.88 2.39 -30.95
CA PHE A 362 17.71 1.24 -30.07
C PHE A 362 17.80 -0.09 -30.81
N LEU A 363 17.04 -0.23 -31.90
CA LEU A 363 16.95 -1.49 -32.64
C LEU A 363 18.27 -1.88 -33.31
N GLU A 364 19.05 -0.92 -33.80
CA GLU A 364 20.38 -1.16 -34.36
C GLU A 364 21.31 -1.76 -33.31
N ARG A 365 21.47 -1.09 -32.17
CA ARG A 365 22.35 -1.56 -31.09
C ARG A 365 21.87 -2.87 -30.47
N PHE A 366 20.56 -3.03 -30.29
CA PHE A 366 19.97 -4.29 -29.82
C PHE A 366 20.30 -5.44 -30.78
N THR A 367 20.15 -5.23 -32.09
CA THR A 367 20.40 -6.26 -33.10
C THR A 367 21.89 -6.61 -33.17
N GLU A 368 22.77 -5.63 -33.04
CA GLU A 368 24.21 -5.83 -32.99
C GLU A 368 24.62 -6.72 -31.81
N LEU A 369 24.18 -6.37 -30.59
CA LEU A 369 24.48 -7.12 -29.38
C LEU A 369 23.81 -8.50 -29.38
N SER A 370 22.58 -8.60 -29.88
CA SER A 370 21.87 -9.87 -30.03
C SER A 370 22.64 -10.84 -30.93
N LYS A 371 23.16 -10.38 -32.08
CA LYS A 371 23.99 -11.21 -32.96
C LYS A 371 25.28 -11.69 -32.28
N LYS A 372 25.92 -10.82 -31.50
CA LYS A 372 27.13 -11.17 -30.72
C LYS A 372 26.84 -12.18 -29.60
N SER A 373 25.58 -12.28 -29.14
CA SER A 373 25.14 -13.21 -28.10
C SER A 373 24.65 -14.58 -28.63
N GLU A 374 24.65 -14.79 -29.95
CA GLU A 374 24.18 -16.03 -30.56
C GLU A 374 25.15 -17.20 -30.31
N LYS A 375 24.57 -18.40 -30.13
CA LYS A 375 25.36 -19.62 -29.98
C LYS A 375 25.96 -20.03 -31.33
N LEU A 376 27.21 -20.49 -31.30
CA LEU A 376 27.83 -21.18 -32.44
C LEU A 376 26.95 -22.32 -32.95
N SER A 377 26.83 -22.44 -34.27
CA SER A 377 26.14 -23.56 -34.90
C SER A 377 26.85 -24.88 -34.58
N LYS A 378 26.14 -26.01 -34.76
CA LYS A 378 26.74 -27.34 -34.57
C LYS A 378 27.89 -27.60 -35.55
N GLU A 379 27.85 -26.99 -36.73
CA GLU A 379 28.87 -27.10 -37.77
C GLU A 379 30.13 -26.32 -37.36
N ASP A 380 29.97 -25.08 -36.87
CA ASP A 380 31.09 -24.28 -36.39
C ASP A 380 31.79 -24.92 -35.17
N GLN A 381 31.02 -25.58 -34.30
CA GLN A 381 31.56 -26.31 -33.15
C GLN A 381 32.41 -27.53 -33.53
N GLN A 382 32.19 -28.12 -34.71
CA GLN A 382 33.00 -29.24 -35.21
C GLN A 382 34.29 -28.77 -35.90
N ILE A 383 34.30 -27.56 -36.45
CA ILE A 383 35.43 -26.98 -37.19
C ILE A 383 36.41 -26.27 -36.24
N LEU A 384 35.92 -25.65 -35.18
CA LEU A 384 36.72 -24.83 -34.27
C LEU A 384 37.47 -25.66 -33.21
N SER A 385 38.67 -25.18 -32.86
CA SER A 385 39.44 -25.76 -31.76
C SER A 385 38.78 -25.53 -30.40
N ARG A 386 39.06 -26.39 -29.41
CA ARG A 386 38.56 -26.23 -28.03
C ARG A 386 38.85 -24.84 -27.43
N GLY A 387 40.00 -24.24 -27.77
CA GLY A 387 40.37 -22.89 -27.31
C GLY A 387 39.49 -21.78 -27.92
N GLN A 388 39.22 -21.87 -29.23
CA GLN A 388 38.34 -20.91 -29.92
C GLN A 388 36.88 -21.03 -29.45
N ILE A 389 36.40 -22.26 -29.22
CA ILE A 389 35.07 -22.49 -28.65
C ILE A 389 34.95 -21.85 -27.27
N LYS A 390 35.99 -21.97 -26.42
CA LYS A 390 35.99 -21.36 -25.09
C LYS A 390 35.99 -19.82 -25.16
N LEU A 391 36.82 -19.24 -26.02
CA LEU A 391 36.89 -17.80 -26.23
C LEU A 391 35.54 -17.25 -26.74
N HIS A 392 34.93 -17.94 -27.70
CA HIS A 392 33.62 -17.54 -28.22
C HIS A 392 32.53 -17.64 -27.15
N LYS A 393 32.50 -18.70 -26.33
CA LYS A 393 31.57 -18.81 -25.19
C LYS A 393 31.73 -17.64 -24.21
N GLN A 394 32.96 -17.21 -23.93
CA GLN A 394 33.22 -16.04 -23.07
C GLN A 394 32.71 -14.74 -23.70
N GLY A 395 32.98 -14.52 -25.00
CA GLY A 395 32.48 -13.35 -25.73
C GLY A 395 30.95 -13.32 -25.83
N MET A 396 30.33 -14.47 -26.07
CA MET A 396 28.87 -14.64 -26.10
C MET A 396 28.24 -14.30 -24.73
N GLU A 397 28.81 -14.79 -23.64
CA GLU A 397 28.31 -14.49 -22.29
C GLU A 397 28.48 -13.00 -21.94
N ALA A 398 29.61 -12.39 -22.32
CA ALA A 398 29.82 -10.95 -22.17
C ALA A 398 28.81 -10.12 -22.99
N ALA A 399 28.58 -10.50 -24.25
CA ALA A 399 27.58 -9.84 -25.11
C ALA A 399 26.15 -10.01 -24.60
N LYS A 400 25.82 -11.18 -24.02
CA LYS A 400 24.52 -11.43 -23.39
C LYS A 400 24.31 -10.52 -22.17
N LYS A 401 25.33 -10.39 -21.31
CA LYS A 401 25.31 -9.45 -20.17
C LYS A 401 25.17 -8.00 -20.65
N GLU A 402 25.93 -7.61 -21.66
CA GLU A 402 25.86 -6.25 -22.24
C GLU A 402 24.48 -5.96 -22.84
N LEU A 403 23.87 -6.93 -23.55
CA LEU A 403 22.53 -6.81 -24.09
C LEU A 403 21.47 -6.65 -22.99
N GLN A 404 21.55 -7.46 -21.93
CA GLN A 404 20.64 -7.37 -20.79
C GLN A 404 20.75 -6.02 -20.10
N GLU A 405 21.97 -5.56 -19.85
CA GLU A 405 22.24 -4.27 -19.22
C GLU A 405 21.74 -3.10 -20.10
N TYR A 406 21.97 -3.15 -21.41
CA TYR A 406 21.47 -2.14 -22.35
C TYR A 406 19.94 -2.06 -22.36
N CYS A 407 19.25 -3.20 -22.43
CA CYS A 407 17.78 -3.25 -22.39
C CYS A 407 17.25 -2.65 -21.09
N ARG A 408 17.90 -2.97 -19.97
CA ARG A 408 17.52 -2.51 -18.63
C ARG A 408 17.76 -1.02 -18.44
N GLN A 409 18.92 -0.50 -18.85
CA GLN A 409 19.23 0.93 -18.80
C GLN A 409 18.21 1.74 -19.61
N THR A 410 17.95 1.32 -20.84
CA THR A 410 16.94 1.94 -21.71
C THR A 410 15.57 1.98 -21.01
N LEU A 411 15.18 0.86 -20.41
CA LEU A 411 13.90 0.75 -19.72
C LEU A 411 13.83 1.66 -18.48
N ASN A 412 14.88 1.71 -17.66
CA ASN A 412 14.94 2.57 -16.48
C ASN A 412 14.94 4.07 -16.81
N GLU A 413 15.52 4.47 -17.95
CA GLU A 413 15.60 5.87 -18.36
C GLU A 413 14.35 6.35 -19.08
N GLU A 414 13.81 5.54 -19.99
CA GLU A 414 12.72 5.95 -20.88
C GLU A 414 11.34 5.69 -20.30
N MET A 415 11.16 4.63 -19.51
CA MET A 415 9.83 4.29 -18.99
C MET A 415 9.25 5.32 -18.02
N PRO A 416 10.00 5.84 -17.04
CA PRO A 416 9.45 6.87 -16.15
C PRO A 416 8.96 8.09 -16.92
N LYS A 417 9.67 8.49 -17.98
CA LYS A 417 9.29 9.62 -18.85
C LYS A 417 7.98 9.31 -19.59
N ARG A 418 7.90 8.13 -20.23
CA ARG A 418 6.71 7.69 -20.98
C ARG A 418 5.47 7.57 -20.11
N LEU A 419 5.57 6.89 -18.95
CA LEU A 419 4.47 6.74 -18.01
C LEU A 419 4.02 8.09 -17.46
N SER A 420 4.97 8.94 -17.05
CA SER A 420 4.63 10.28 -16.57
C SER A 420 3.86 11.10 -17.61
N GLN A 421 4.28 11.06 -18.87
CA GLN A 421 3.58 11.76 -19.96
C GLN A 421 2.18 11.20 -20.23
N ASN A 422 2.03 9.87 -20.25
CA ASN A 422 0.74 9.22 -20.51
C ASN A 422 -0.28 9.53 -19.42
N TYR A 423 0.13 9.42 -18.15
CA TYR A 423 -0.75 9.65 -17.02
C TYR A 423 -1.04 11.15 -16.83
N ARG A 424 -0.08 12.05 -17.02
CA ARG A 424 -0.38 13.51 -17.00
C ARG A 424 -1.39 13.94 -18.07
N LYS A 425 -1.37 13.32 -19.26
CA LYS A 425 -2.37 13.60 -20.31
C LYS A 425 -3.79 13.16 -19.90
N LEU A 426 -3.90 12.14 -19.05
CA LEU A 426 -5.19 11.61 -18.60
C LEU A 426 -5.71 12.35 -17.36
N PHE A 427 -4.82 12.79 -16.46
CA PHE A 427 -5.19 13.29 -15.14
C PHE A 427 -4.82 14.75 -14.87
N GLY A 428 -4.22 15.44 -15.84
CA GLY A 428 -3.76 16.82 -15.71
C GLY A 428 -2.30 16.94 -15.23
N GLU A 429 -1.77 18.16 -15.30
CA GLU A 429 -0.34 18.42 -15.07
C GLU A 429 0.07 18.37 -13.60
N ASN A 430 -0.89 18.41 -12.67
CA ASN A 430 -0.64 18.49 -11.22
C ASN A 430 -0.28 17.14 -10.57
N ILE A 431 -0.29 16.03 -11.31
CA ILE A 431 0.02 14.71 -10.77
C ILE A 431 1.50 14.37 -10.96
N GLU A 432 2.15 14.08 -9.84
CA GLU A 432 3.48 13.50 -9.75
C GLU A 432 3.37 11.98 -9.93
N VAL A 433 3.88 11.47 -11.06
CA VAL A 433 3.90 10.04 -11.36
C VAL A 433 5.28 9.48 -11.00
N ARG A 434 5.32 8.49 -10.11
CA ARG A 434 6.52 7.72 -9.77
C ARG A 434 6.39 6.33 -10.37
N SER A 435 7.49 5.80 -10.88
CA SER A 435 7.49 4.47 -11.48
C SER A 435 8.70 3.66 -11.05
N PHE A 436 8.49 2.40 -10.73
CA PHE A 436 9.51 1.47 -10.27
C PHE A 436 9.50 0.23 -11.15
N LEU A 437 10.66 -0.16 -11.68
CA LEU A 437 10.82 -1.50 -12.26
C LEU A 437 10.74 -2.50 -11.11
N ALA A 438 9.73 -3.37 -11.11
CA ALA A 438 9.50 -4.35 -10.07
C ALA A 438 9.87 -5.75 -10.57
N ALA A 439 11.17 -6.02 -10.68
CA ALA A 439 11.69 -7.33 -11.10
C ALA A 439 11.69 -8.35 -9.95
N ALA A 440 10.52 -8.59 -9.35
CA ALA A 440 10.38 -9.37 -8.12
C ALA A 440 10.93 -10.80 -8.24
N THR A 441 10.65 -11.51 -9.33
CA THR A 441 11.16 -12.87 -9.56
C THR A 441 12.68 -12.92 -9.64
N ASN A 442 13.30 -11.94 -10.33
CA ASN A 442 14.75 -11.82 -10.37
C ASN A 442 15.34 -11.49 -8.99
N TYR A 443 14.64 -10.68 -8.21
CA TYR A 443 15.07 -10.36 -6.85
C TYR A 443 15.07 -11.59 -5.96
N GLU A 444 14.01 -12.41 -5.99
CA GLU A 444 13.91 -13.65 -5.21
C GLU A 444 15.03 -14.63 -5.58
N GLU A 445 15.31 -14.82 -6.87
CA GLU A 445 16.43 -15.67 -7.34
C GLU A 445 17.80 -15.16 -6.87
N LEU A 446 17.96 -13.84 -6.79
CA LEU A 446 19.22 -13.22 -6.37
C LEU A 446 19.39 -13.24 -4.85
N ASP A 447 18.32 -13.07 -4.07
CA ASP A 447 18.33 -13.10 -2.59
C ASP A 447 18.74 -14.48 -2.06
N ASP A 448 18.42 -15.56 -2.79
CA ASP A 448 18.83 -16.93 -2.48
C ASP A 448 20.30 -17.23 -2.80
N THR A 449 20.99 -16.34 -3.51
CA THR A 449 22.40 -16.47 -3.87
C THR A 449 23.19 -15.38 -3.17
N ASP A 450 24.42 -15.63 -2.72
CA ASP A 450 25.31 -14.56 -2.20
C ASP A 450 25.73 -13.62 -3.36
N SER A 451 24.76 -12.89 -3.91
CA SER A 451 24.87 -12.05 -5.09
C SER A 451 25.39 -10.66 -4.74
N GLU A 452 26.03 -10.00 -5.69
CA GLU A 452 26.56 -8.66 -5.50
C GLU A 452 25.41 -7.65 -5.33
N ASP A 453 25.55 -6.74 -4.35
CA ASP A 453 24.55 -5.69 -4.05
C ASP A 453 24.11 -4.91 -5.30
N ASP A 454 25.04 -4.70 -6.24
CA ASP A 454 24.79 -4.04 -7.51
C ASP A 454 23.74 -4.75 -8.36
N GLU A 455 23.67 -6.09 -8.38
CA GLU A 455 22.64 -6.83 -9.16
C GLU A 455 21.27 -6.77 -8.48
N VAL A 456 21.24 -6.81 -7.15
CA VAL A 456 20.01 -6.68 -6.36
C VAL A 456 19.38 -5.30 -6.59
N ASP A 457 20.19 -4.24 -6.59
CA ASP A 457 19.74 -2.86 -6.85
C ASP A 457 19.16 -2.65 -8.25
N LYS A 458 19.57 -3.47 -9.22
CA LYS A 458 19.05 -3.41 -10.60
C LYS A 458 17.60 -3.84 -10.70
N THR A 459 17.11 -4.63 -9.75
CA THR A 459 15.70 -5.06 -9.68
C THR A 459 14.75 -3.96 -9.21
N GLN A 460 15.30 -2.86 -8.66
CA GLN A 460 14.65 -1.76 -7.94
C GLN A 460 13.71 -2.16 -6.78
N ILE A 461 13.65 -3.43 -6.38
CA ILE A 461 12.93 -3.84 -5.17
C ILE A 461 13.48 -3.14 -3.92
N PRO A 462 14.81 -2.98 -3.72
CA PRO A 462 15.33 -2.18 -2.61
C PRO A 462 14.86 -0.72 -2.63
N LYS A 463 14.81 -0.09 -3.81
CA LYS A 463 14.35 1.30 -3.98
C LYS A 463 12.86 1.45 -3.67
N LEU A 464 12.04 0.50 -4.13
CA LEU A 464 10.61 0.46 -3.82
C LEU A 464 10.38 0.20 -2.32
N ARG A 465 11.19 -0.65 -1.70
CA ARG A 465 11.19 -0.91 -0.26
C ARG A 465 11.50 0.36 0.53
N GLU A 466 12.58 1.06 0.18
CA GLU A 466 12.95 2.35 0.78
C GLU A 466 11.84 3.38 0.60
N TYR A 467 11.22 3.44 -0.58
CA TYR A 467 10.09 4.32 -0.83
C TYR A 467 8.90 4.02 0.09
N CYS A 468 8.52 2.75 0.23
CA CYS A 468 7.47 2.33 1.16
C CYS A 468 7.79 2.73 2.60
N MET A 469 9.06 2.59 3.01
CA MET A 469 9.50 2.98 4.35
C MET A 469 9.47 4.50 4.58
N ARG A 470 9.66 5.31 3.53
CA ARG A 470 9.66 6.78 3.62
C ARG A 470 8.27 7.38 3.82
N ILE A 471 7.23 6.77 3.28
CA ILE A 471 5.85 7.30 3.35
C ILE A 471 5.42 7.60 4.80
N PRO A 472 5.48 6.65 5.76
CA PRO A 472 5.12 6.96 7.15
C PRO A 472 6.06 7.98 7.80
N VAL A 473 7.35 8.00 7.41
CA VAL A 473 8.35 8.95 7.92
C VAL A 473 8.06 10.37 7.47
N GLU A 474 7.72 10.58 6.19
CA GLU A 474 7.35 11.89 5.63
C GLU A 474 6.07 12.42 6.30
N ARG A 475 5.09 11.55 6.59
CA ARG A 475 3.90 11.93 7.36
C ARG A 475 4.23 12.34 8.79
N ARG A 476 5.03 11.54 9.49
CA ARG A 476 5.49 11.88 10.85
C ARG A 476 6.26 13.17 10.87
N ALA A 477 7.09 13.42 9.86
CA ALA A 477 7.82 14.66 9.74
C ALA A 477 6.92 15.88 9.56
N CYS A 478 5.91 15.80 8.68
CA CYS A 478 4.94 16.87 8.51
C CYS A 478 4.17 17.15 9.81
N ARG A 479 3.74 16.11 10.52
CA ARG A 479 3.09 16.26 11.83
C ARG A 479 4.04 16.86 12.88
N ALA A 480 5.28 16.38 12.93
CA ALA A 480 6.29 16.88 13.85
C ALA A 480 6.69 18.32 13.54
N SER A 481 6.75 18.72 12.26
CA SER A 481 7.04 20.10 11.88
C SER A 481 5.91 21.02 12.32
N VAL A 482 4.64 20.65 12.09
CA VAL A 482 3.49 21.42 12.57
C VAL A 482 3.53 21.58 14.09
N PHE A 483 3.76 20.48 14.82
CA PHE A 483 3.86 20.51 16.28
C PHE A 483 4.99 21.42 16.78
N ILE A 484 6.18 21.33 16.20
CA ILE A 484 7.36 22.08 16.67
C ILE A 484 7.27 23.55 16.24
N GLU A 485 6.90 23.82 15.00
CA GLU A 485 6.88 25.14 14.39
C GLU A 485 5.70 25.97 14.87
N PHE A 486 4.50 25.40 14.91
CA PHE A 486 3.30 26.16 15.25
C PHE A 486 2.97 26.02 16.72
N ASP A 487 2.77 24.80 17.22
CA ASP A 487 2.23 24.63 18.57
C ASP A 487 3.28 24.98 19.63
N THR A 488 4.47 24.40 19.52
CA THR A 488 5.47 24.53 20.58
C THR A 488 6.12 25.92 20.59
N SER A 489 6.35 26.51 19.40
CA SER A 489 6.93 27.85 19.31
C SER A 489 5.93 28.95 19.70
N THR A 490 4.65 28.80 19.34
CA THR A 490 3.59 29.75 19.78
C THR A 490 3.42 29.68 21.28
N LEU A 491 3.26 28.48 21.85
CA LEU A 491 3.15 28.28 23.30
C LEU A 491 4.37 28.84 24.05
N PHE A 492 5.57 28.67 23.51
CA PHE A 492 6.77 29.28 24.10
C PHE A 492 6.71 30.82 24.07
N GLY A 493 6.26 31.41 22.97
CA GLY A 493 6.06 32.85 22.85
C GLY A 493 5.08 33.38 23.89
N GLU A 494 3.96 32.69 24.08
CA GLU A 494 2.94 33.05 25.05
C GLU A 494 3.43 32.91 26.50
N VAL A 495 4.11 31.81 26.84
CA VAL A 495 4.73 31.62 28.17
C VAL A 495 5.78 32.71 28.45
N LYS A 496 6.56 33.10 27.44
CA LYS A 496 7.55 34.18 27.58
C LYS A 496 6.88 35.54 27.83
N LEU A 497 5.82 35.86 27.09
CA LEU A 497 5.05 37.09 27.28
C LEU A 497 4.40 37.13 28.67
N PHE A 498 3.79 36.02 29.09
CA PHE A 498 3.26 35.87 30.45
C PHE A 498 4.34 36.16 31.49
N LEU A 499 5.51 35.51 31.42
CA LEU A 499 6.60 35.74 32.37
C LEU A 499 7.19 37.14 32.35
N MET A 500 7.01 37.91 31.27
CA MET A 500 7.41 39.32 31.20
C MET A 500 6.39 40.24 31.89
N ASN A 501 5.12 39.88 31.85
CA ASN A 501 4.00 40.67 32.37
C ASN A 501 3.56 40.28 33.79
N VAL A 502 4.12 39.20 34.35
CA VAL A 502 3.88 38.78 35.74
C VAL A 502 4.45 39.84 36.70
N GLU A 503 3.59 40.74 37.17
CA GLU A 503 3.86 41.67 38.27
C GLU A 503 3.64 40.95 39.62
N THR A 504 4.64 40.23 40.19
CA THR A 504 4.40 39.48 41.44
C THR A 504 5.53 39.47 42.49
N ASN A 505 5.09 39.29 43.75
CA ASN A 505 5.80 39.23 45.05
C ASN A 505 6.81 38.07 45.24
N LEU A 506 7.40 37.53 44.17
CA LEU A 506 8.44 36.50 44.23
C LEU A 506 9.81 37.11 44.55
N SER A 507 10.68 36.35 45.23
CA SER A 507 12.09 36.74 45.28
C SER A 507 12.64 36.79 43.84
N PRO A 508 13.40 37.83 43.45
CA PRO A 508 13.98 37.95 42.12
C PRO A 508 14.75 36.70 41.67
N GLU A 509 15.33 35.98 42.64
CA GLU A 509 16.09 34.73 42.47
C GLU A 509 15.21 33.58 41.96
N THR A 510 14.02 33.39 42.52
CA THR A 510 13.12 32.29 42.12
C THR A 510 12.56 32.52 40.72
N LEU A 511 12.22 33.78 40.41
CA LEU A 511 11.72 34.17 39.10
C LEU A 511 12.84 34.09 38.03
N ALA A 512 14.07 34.45 38.40
CA ALA A 512 15.25 34.24 37.57
C ALA A 512 15.54 32.75 37.30
N ALA A 513 15.37 31.88 38.30
CA ALA A 513 15.56 30.43 38.15
C ALA A 513 14.53 29.83 37.17
N ILE A 514 13.26 30.18 37.28
CA ILE A 514 12.19 29.73 36.37
C ILE A 514 12.46 30.23 34.93
N ARG A 515 12.82 31.51 34.78
CA ARG A 515 13.19 32.09 33.47
C ARG A 515 14.39 31.38 32.85
N THR A 516 15.40 31.06 33.64
CA THR A 516 16.62 30.37 33.17
C THR A 516 16.28 28.96 32.67
N GLN A 517 15.52 28.18 33.45
CA GLN A 517 15.14 26.82 33.06
C GLN A 517 14.29 26.78 31.78
N LEU A 518 13.31 27.68 31.65
CA LEU A 518 12.50 27.78 30.45
C LEU A 518 13.31 28.26 29.24
N HIS A 519 14.25 29.18 29.43
CA HIS A 519 15.10 29.66 28.35
C HIS A 519 16.10 28.58 27.88
N GLU A 520 16.69 27.80 28.79
CA GLU A 520 17.54 26.66 28.44
C GLU A 520 16.77 25.62 27.64
N ALA A 521 15.56 25.28 28.09
CA ALA A 521 14.71 24.29 27.43
C ALA A 521 14.28 24.76 26.03
N ALA A 522 13.96 26.04 25.86
CA ALA A 522 13.67 26.64 24.56
C ALA A 522 14.88 26.69 23.61
N THR A 523 16.07 26.95 24.15
CA THR A 523 17.31 26.94 23.36
C THR A 523 17.63 25.53 22.84
N LYS A 524 17.44 24.50 23.68
CA LYS A 524 17.55 23.09 23.27
C LYS A 524 16.57 22.77 22.14
N MET A 525 15.34 23.26 22.22
CA MET A 525 14.32 23.08 21.19
C MET A 525 14.61 23.79 19.87
N LYS A 526 15.14 25.03 19.90
CA LYS A 526 15.57 25.73 18.68
C LYS A 526 16.70 25.00 17.96
N LYS A 527 17.65 24.44 18.71
CA LYS A 527 18.73 23.62 18.14
C LYS A 527 18.20 22.37 17.46
N VAL A 528 17.21 21.73 18.08
CA VAL A 528 16.43 20.60 17.55
C VAL A 528 15.69 20.95 16.26
N PHE A 529 15.01 22.10 16.19
CA PHE A 529 14.33 22.56 14.99
C PHE A 529 15.28 22.78 13.81
N SER A 530 16.48 23.32 14.06
CA SER A 530 17.50 23.50 13.01
C SER A 530 17.99 22.18 12.39
N ILE A 531 17.79 21.04 13.07
CA ILE A 531 18.11 19.71 12.55
C ILE A 531 17.01 19.24 11.58
N ILE A 532 15.74 19.54 11.85
CA ILE A 532 14.60 19.17 10.99
C ILE A 532 14.72 19.86 9.63
N LEU A 533 14.99 21.16 9.63
CA LEU A 533 15.24 21.96 8.41
C LEU A 533 16.48 21.53 7.60
N ARG A 534 17.30 20.61 8.13
CA ARG A 534 18.44 20.01 7.42
C ARG A 534 18.17 18.59 6.93
N ILE A 535 17.10 17.96 7.44
CA ILE A 535 16.67 16.62 7.04
C ILE A 535 15.75 16.70 5.81
N PHE A 536 14.96 17.77 5.73
CA PHE A 536 14.14 18.17 4.58
C PHE A 536 14.80 19.32 3.84
#